data_AF-A0A6I3FE06-F1
#
_entry.id   AF-A0A6I3FE06-F1
#
_cell.length_a   1.000
_cell.length_b   1.000
_cell.length_c   1.000
_cell.angle_alpha   90.00
_cell.angle_beta   90.00
_cell.angle_gamma   90.00
#
_symmetry.space_group_name_H-M   'P 1'
#
loop_
_entity.id
_entity.type
_entity.pdbx_description
1 polymer ?
#
loop_
_entity_poly.entity_id
_entity_poly.type
_entity_poly.pdbx_seq_one_letter_code
_entity_poly.pdbx_strand_id
1 'polypeptide(L)'
;MTTVEEVPDLDLDSSPRVGSRASRPVRIVGVVILVGLNCLLFWHLCQRLLDYGKLGMVSLVYTTLIGFYMLSRFVLAAFYRKPPDVGFFPEVAVIIPAYNEGRSILRSIEACLGQDYPEDKIRIICIDDGSTDDTFAHMQL
;
A
#
# COMPACT_ATOMS: atom_id res chain seq x y z
N MET A 1 18.69 -24.54 -20.44
CA MET A 1 19.65 -24.38 -19.32
C MET A 1 19.83 -22.89 -19.14
N THR A 2 18.87 -22.26 -18.45
CA THR A 2 18.88 -20.83 -18.16
C THR A 2 19.91 -20.61 -17.06
N THR A 3 21.03 -19.98 -17.40
CA THR A 3 22.04 -19.58 -16.43
C THR A 3 21.39 -18.59 -15.47
N VAL A 4 21.29 -18.96 -14.20
CA VAL A 4 21.03 -18.00 -13.12
C VAL A 4 22.24 -17.08 -13.13
N GLU A 5 22.12 -15.88 -13.69
CA GLU A 5 23.13 -14.84 -13.53
C GLU A 5 23.28 -14.60 -12.03
N GLU A 6 24.47 -14.90 -11.49
CA GLU A 6 24.80 -14.60 -10.10
C GLU A 6 24.67 -13.10 -9.90
N VAL A 7 23.79 -12.71 -8.97
CA VAL A 7 23.66 -11.33 -8.52
C VAL A 7 25.00 -10.94 -7.89
N PRO A 8 25.70 -9.92 -8.40
CA PRO A 8 26.97 -9.48 -7.82
C PRO A 8 26.79 -9.15 -6.33
N ASP A 9 27.79 -9.47 -5.50
CA ASP A 9 27.79 -9.14 -4.07
C ASP A 9 27.72 -7.61 -3.90
N LEU A 10 26.51 -7.12 -3.72
CA LEU A 10 26.14 -5.72 -3.84
C LEU A 10 26.24 -5.10 -2.46
N ASP A 11 27.13 -4.11 -2.29
CA ASP A 11 27.36 -3.44 -1.01
C ASP A 11 26.13 -2.64 -0.56
N LEU A 12 25.22 -3.33 0.14
CA LEU A 12 23.91 -2.85 0.58
C LEU A 12 23.99 -1.63 1.51
N ASP A 13 25.15 -1.34 2.11
CA ASP A 13 25.34 -0.23 3.05
C ASP A 13 25.70 1.10 2.35
N SER A 14 26.08 1.05 1.07
CA SER A 14 26.47 2.22 0.28
C SER A 14 25.29 3.01 -0.31
N SER A 15 24.08 2.43 -0.33
CA SER A 15 22.92 3.08 -0.93
C SER A 15 22.51 4.34 -0.15
N PRO A 16 22.27 5.49 -0.83
CA PRO A 16 21.84 6.71 -0.15
C PRO A 16 20.52 6.44 0.57
N ARG A 17 20.49 6.74 1.87
CA ARG A 17 19.31 6.53 2.72
C ARG A 17 18.16 7.38 2.19
N VAL A 18 17.32 6.82 1.32
CA VAL A 18 16.09 7.46 0.85
C VAL A 18 15.18 7.63 2.07
N GLY A 19 15.21 8.83 2.62
CA GLY A 19 14.58 9.17 3.88
C GLY A 19 13.07 9.19 3.75
N SER A 20 12.40 8.08 4.06
CA SER A 20 11.01 8.11 4.49
C SER A 20 10.94 8.83 5.85
N ARG A 21 10.87 10.17 5.81
CA ARG A 21 10.83 11.02 6.99
C ARG A 21 9.40 11.32 7.41
N ALA A 22 8.63 10.27 7.74
CA ALA A 22 7.83 10.41 8.94
C ALA A 22 8.83 10.52 10.11
N SER A 23 9.07 11.74 10.58
CA SER A 23 9.99 12.00 11.67
C SER A 23 9.61 11.13 12.89
N ARG A 24 10.60 10.69 13.68
CA ARG A 24 10.36 9.93 14.92
C ARG A 24 9.17 10.46 15.75
N PRO A 25 8.98 11.78 15.94
CA PRO A 25 7.81 12.28 16.66
C PRO A 25 6.48 12.03 15.93
N VAL A 26 6.41 12.14 14.60
CA VAL A 26 5.18 11.84 13.83
C VAL A 26 4.73 10.39 14.05
N ARG A 27 5.67 9.45 14.12
CA ARG A 27 5.37 8.03 14.39
C ARG A 27 4.82 7.84 15.81
N ILE A 28 5.43 8.50 16.79
CA ILE A 28 4.99 8.44 18.20
C ILE A 28 3.59 9.05 18.35
N VAL A 29 3.36 10.22 17.76
CA VAL A 29 2.04 10.87 17.75
C VAL A 29 0.99 9.96 17.10
N GLY A 30 1.32 9.33 15.97
CA GLY A 30 0.45 8.34 15.33
C GLY A 30 0.07 7.18 16.25
N VAL A 31 1.05 6.60 16.97
CA VAL A 31 0.80 5.52 17.94
C VAL A 31 -0.04 6.00 19.13
N VAL A 32 0.20 7.21 19.64
CA VAL A 32 -0.58 7.78 20.76
C VAL A 32 -2.05 8.00 20.37
N ILE A 33 -2.30 8.59 19.20
CA ILE A 33 -3.67 8.79 18.67
C ILE A 33 -4.36 7.42 18.53
N LEU A 34 -3.64 6.44 18.01
CA LEU A 34 -4.12 5.09 17.77
C LEU A 34 -4.53 4.36 19.05
N VAL A 35 -3.69 4.40 20.08
CA VAL A 35 -4.00 3.86 21.41
C VAL A 35 -5.19 4.60 22.02
N GLY A 36 -5.23 5.93 21.92
CA GLY A 36 -6.34 6.74 22.41
C GLY A 36 -7.68 6.38 21.77
N LEU A 37 -7.74 6.20 20.45
CA LEU A 37 -8.96 5.80 19.74
C LEU A 37 -9.44 4.40 20.17
N ASN A 38 -8.53 3.45 20.36
CA ASN A 38 -8.89 2.11 20.87
C ASN A 38 -9.44 2.19 22.30
N CYS A 39 -8.82 2.99 23.18
CA CYS A 39 -9.30 3.20 24.54
C CYS A 39 -10.67 3.90 24.58
N LEU A 40 -10.91 4.86 23.71
CA LEU A 40 -12.21 5.55 23.58
C LEU A 40 -13.31 4.60 23.10
N LEU A 41 -13.03 3.77 22.09
CA LEU A 41 -13.96 2.74 21.62
C LEU A 41 -14.27 1.74 22.73
N PHE A 42 -13.24 1.24 23.42
CA PHE A 42 -13.41 0.32 24.53
C PHE A 42 -14.23 0.94 25.67
N TRP A 43 -13.94 2.19 26.05
CA TRP A 43 -14.69 2.93 27.05
C TRP A 43 -16.15 3.08 26.66
N HIS A 44 -16.45 3.53 25.43
CA HIS A 44 -17.81 3.70 24.95
C HIS A 44 -18.59 2.37 24.92
N LEU A 45 -17.93 1.28 24.49
CA LEU A 45 -18.54 -0.05 24.45
C LEU A 45 -18.74 -0.64 25.86
N CYS A 46 -17.85 -0.35 26.79
CA CYS A 46 -17.99 -0.74 28.20
C CYS A 46 -19.20 -0.05 28.84
N GLN A 47 -19.42 1.23 28.55
CA GLN A 47 -20.63 1.95 28.98
C GLN A 47 -21.90 1.28 28.45
N ARG A 48 -21.87 0.74 27.23
CA ARG A 48 -23.00 0.01 26.61
C ARG A 48 -23.17 -1.42 27.14
N LEU A 49 -22.12 -2.05 27.69
CA LEU A 49 -22.16 -3.46 28.12
C LEU A 49 -23.21 -3.72 29.21
N LEU A 50 -23.54 -2.72 30.03
CA LEU A 50 -24.55 -2.82 31.09
C LEU A 50 -25.98 -2.95 30.54
N ASP A 51 -26.23 -2.51 29.29
CA ASP A 51 -27.58 -2.45 28.71
C ASP A 51 -27.94 -3.69 27.85
N TYR A 52 -26.96 -4.44 27.33
CA TYR A 52 -27.17 -5.42 26.24
C TYR A 52 -26.94 -6.91 26.60
N GLY A 53 -26.63 -7.26 27.85
CA GLY A 53 -26.45 -8.65 28.27
C GLY A 53 -25.40 -9.44 27.47
N LYS A 54 -25.61 -10.74 27.24
CA LYS A 54 -24.64 -11.62 26.53
C LYS A 54 -24.35 -11.20 25.08
N LEU A 55 -25.32 -10.60 24.38
CA LEU A 55 -25.14 -10.12 23.01
C LEU A 55 -24.23 -8.89 22.96
N GLY A 56 -24.31 -8.03 23.98
CA GLY A 56 -23.38 -6.90 24.17
C GLY A 56 -21.93 -7.33 24.42
N MET A 57 -21.73 -8.48 25.09
CA MET A 57 -20.40 -9.01 25.33
C MET A 57 -19.73 -9.50 24.04
N VAL A 58 -20.49 -10.19 23.17
CA VAL A 58 -19.98 -10.64 21.87
C VAL A 58 -19.64 -9.47 20.95
N SER A 59 -20.52 -8.45 20.89
CA SER A 59 -20.27 -7.27 20.05
C SER A 59 -19.07 -6.45 20.54
N LEU A 60 -18.88 -6.32 21.85
CA LEU A 60 -17.72 -5.66 22.45
C LEU A 60 -16.41 -6.36 22.06
N VAL A 61 -16.35 -7.69 22.20
CA VAL A 61 -15.15 -8.46 21.84
C VAL A 61 -14.87 -8.34 20.35
N TYR A 62 -15.88 -8.52 19.49
CA TYR A 62 -15.73 -8.45 18.04
C TYR A 62 -15.21 -7.08 17.56
N THR A 63 -15.82 -5.99 18.03
CA THR A 63 -15.45 -4.62 17.61
C THR A 63 -14.10 -4.19 18.16
N THR A 64 -13.74 -4.61 19.38
CA THR A 64 -12.41 -4.37 19.95
C THR A 64 -11.33 -5.11 19.16
N LEU A 65 -11.57 -6.38 18.79
CA LEU A 65 -10.60 -7.16 18.01
C LEU A 65 -10.40 -6.61 16.60
N ILE A 66 -11.48 -6.25 15.88
CA ILE A 66 -11.34 -5.68 14.53
C ILE A 66 -10.70 -4.28 14.58
N GLY A 67 -11.05 -3.47 15.59
CA GLY A 67 -10.42 -2.18 15.83
C GLY A 67 -8.92 -2.34 16.08
N PHE A 68 -8.53 -3.24 16.99
CA PHE A 68 -7.14 -3.56 17.24
C PHE A 68 -6.42 -4.06 15.99
N TYR A 69 -7.03 -4.96 15.21
CA TYR A 69 -6.46 -5.47 13.96
C TYR A 69 -6.23 -4.36 12.94
N MET A 70 -7.24 -3.53 12.65
CA MET A 70 -7.12 -2.40 11.71
C MET A 70 -6.07 -1.41 12.19
N LEU A 71 -6.02 -1.12 13.48
CA LEU A 71 -5.05 -0.19 14.05
C LEU A 71 -3.62 -0.77 14.01
N SER A 72 -3.45 -2.07 14.25
CA SER A 72 -2.14 -2.73 14.17
C SER A 72 -1.47 -2.55 12.79
N ARG A 73 -2.24 -2.47 11.70
CA ARG A 73 -1.71 -2.24 10.34
C ARG A 73 -1.01 -0.90 10.20
N PHE A 74 -1.53 0.15 10.83
CA PHE A 74 -0.88 1.48 10.82
C PHE A 74 0.41 1.48 11.63
N VAL A 75 0.44 0.75 12.75
CA VAL A 75 1.67 0.58 13.54
C VAL A 75 2.72 -0.16 12.72
N LEU A 76 2.37 -1.30 12.11
CA LEU A 76 3.27 -2.05 11.22
C LEU A 76 3.75 -1.21 10.04
N ALA A 77 2.86 -0.43 9.41
CA ALA A 77 3.22 0.48 8.33
C ALA A 77 4.17 1.60 8.80
N ALA A 78 4.01 2.12 10.03
CA ALA A 78 4.93 3.12 10.61
C ALA A 78 6.32 2.54 10.91
N PHE A 79 6.41 1.23 11.12
CA PHE A 79 7.67 0.50 11.26
C PHE A 79 8.21 -0.05 9.93
N TYR A 80 7.45 0.03 8.84
CA TYR A 80 7.91 -0.40 7.53
C TYR A 80 9.16 0.37 7.13
N ARG A 81 10.20 -0.37 6.75
CA ARG A 81 11.42 0.15 6.17
C ARG A 81 11.45 -0.34 4.73
N LYS A 82 11.58 0.59 3.78
CA LYS A 82 11.88 0.23 2.40
C LYS A 82 13.16 -0.62 2.43
N PRO A 83 13.20 -1.79 1.77
CA PRO A 83 14.45 -2.52 1.60
C PRO A 83 15.49 -1.61 0.93
N PRO A 84 16.79 -1.81 1.20
CA PRO A 84 17.83 -1.05 0.52
C PRO A 84 17.68 -1.19 -0.99
N ASP A 85 17.94 -0.11 -1.72
CA ASP A 85 17.98 -0.17 -3.16
C ASP A 85 19.26 -0.89 -3.57
N VAL A 86 19.09 -2.06 -4.21
CA VAL A 86 20.20 -2.91 -4.62
C VAL A 86 20.57 -2.70 -6.09
N GLY A 87 20.05 -1.65 -6.74
CA GLY A 87 20.34 -1.38 -8.15
C GLY A 87 19.90 -2.50 -9.10
N PHE A 88 19.00 -3.37 -8.66
CA PHE A 88 18.51 -4.50 -9.44
C PHE A 88 17.25 -4.10 -10.21
N PHE A 89 17.42 -3.92 -11.51
CA PHE A 89 16.36 -3.55 -12.45
C PHE A 89 16.19 -4.66 -13.51
N PRO A 90 15.34 -5.68 -13.26
CA PRO A 90 14.99 -6.68 -14.27
C PRO A 90 14.16 -6.06 -15.42
N GLU A 91 14.07 -6.73 -16.57
CA GLU A 91 13.04 -6.36 -17.53
C GLU A 91 11.65 -6.70 -16.97
N VAL A 92 10.74 -5.73 -16.97
CA VAL A 92 9.38 -5.89 -16.46
C VAL A 92 8.34 -5.45 -17.49
N ALA A 93 7.17 -6.10 -17.45
CA ALA A 93 6.00 -5.70 -18.21
C ALA A 93 4.86 -5.34 -17.24
N VAL A 94 4.34 -4.11 -17.34
CA VAL A 94 3.16 -3.64 -16.61
C VAL A 94 1.96 -3.84 -17.52
N ILE A 95 1.06 -4.73 -17.13
CA ILE A 95 -0.17 -5.01 -17.87
C ILE A 95 -1.32 -4.25 -17.21
N ILE A 96 -1.98 -3.39 -17.98
CA ILE A 96 -3.10 -2.56 -17.51
C ILE A 96 -4.37 -3.03 -18.23
N PRO A 97 -5.13 -3.99 -17.66
CA PRO A 97 -6.46 -4.30 -18.15
C PRO A 97 -7.41 -3.15 -17.80
N ALA A 98 -8.23 -2.72 -18.74
CA ALA A 98 -9.19 -1.65 -18.53
C ALA A 98 -10.55 -1.99 -19.15
N TYR A 99 -11.61 -1.65 -18.42
CA TYR A 99 -12.99 -1.71 -18.88
C TYR A 99 -13.74 -0.49 -18.36
N ASN A 100 -14.15 0.40 -19.25
CA ASN A 100 -14.83 1.65 -18.92
C ASN A 100 -14.09 2.55 -17.90
N GLU A 101 -12.78 2.75 -18.15
CA GLU A 101 -11.86 3.55 -17.34
C GLU A 101 -11.47 4.88 -18.00
N GLY A 102 -12.25 5.43 -18.94
CA GLY A 102 -11.86 6.57 -19.78
C GLY A 102 -11.14 7.71 -19.05
N ARG A 103 -11.68 8.19 -17.93
CA ARG A 103 -11.07 9.27 -17.14
C ARG A 103 -9.85 8.86 -16.29
N SER A 104 -9.71 7.58 -16.00
CA SER A 104 -8.70 7.04 -15.07
C SER A 104 -7.49 6.47 -15.82
N ILE A 105 -7.70 5.88 -17.00
CA ILE A 105 -6.69 5.09 -17.71
C ILE A 105 -5.46 5.92 -18.06
N LEU A 106 -5.65 7.16 -18.52
CA LEU A 106 -4.55 8.07 -18.83
C LEU A 106 -3.66 8.33 -17.61
N ARG A 107 -4.26 8.56 -16.43
CA ARG A 107 -3.49 8.79 -15.19
C ARG A 107 -2.71 7.54 -14.77
N SER A 108 -3.28 6.36 -14.97
CA SER A 108 -2.59 5.10 -14.69
C SER A 108 -1.39 4.90 -15.61
N ILE A 109 -1.53 5.21 -16.90
CA ILE A 109 -0.45 5.15 -17.89
C ILE A 109 0.65 6.17 -17.53
N GLU A 110 0.28 7.43 -17.30
CA GLU A 110 1.21 8.48 -16.88
C GLU A 110 1.96 8.13 -15.59
N ALA A 111 1.27 7.54 -14.60
CA ALA A 111 1.89 7.09 -13.37
C ALA A 111 2.91 5.96 -13.60
N CYS A 112 2.65 5.06 -14.55
CA CYS A 112 3.58 3.99 -14.92
C CYS A 112 4.80 4.53 -15.68
N LEU A 113 4.59 5.51 -16.58
CA LEU A 113 5.67 6.17 -17.32
C LEU A 113 6.53 7.06 -16.41
N GLY A 114 5.95 7.66 -15.38
CA GLY A 114 6.65 8.52 -14.41
C GLY A 114 7.39 7.78 -13.29
N GLN A 115 7.60 6.47 -13.42
CA GLN A 115 8.39 5.71 -12.43
C GLN A 115 9.89 5.97 -12.59
N ASP A 116 10.62 5.97 -11.48
CA ASP A 116 12.08 5.99 -11.47
C ASP A 116 12.66 4.60 -11.86
N TYR A 117 12.35 4.14 -13.08
CA TYR A 117 12.78 2.85 -13.65
C TYR A 117 13.43 3.09 -15.01
N PRO A 118 14.49 2.35 -15.40
CA PRO A 118 15.10 2.51 -16.72
C PRO A 118 14.09 2.30 -17.86
N GLU A 119 13.96 3.29 -18.76
CA GLU A 119 12.97 3.29 -19.85
C GLU A 119 13.11 2.09 -20.79
N ASP A 120 14.34 1.59 -20.98
CA ASP A 120 14.65 0.42 -21.80
C ASP A 120 14.24 -0.91 -21.16
N LYS A 121 13.90 -0.91 -19.87
CA LYS A 121 13.60 -2.12 -19.08
C LYS A 121 12.14 -2.22 -18.62
N ILE A 122 11.32 -1.22 -18.89
CA ILE A 122 9.89 -1.22 -18.57
C ILE A 122 9.07 -1.24 -19.86
N ARG A 123 8.16 -2.20 -19.98
CA ARG A 123 7.15 -2.25 -21.04
C ARG A 123 5.78 -2.05 -20.43
N ILE A 124 4.98 -1.13 -20.97
CA ILE A 124 3.59 -0.91 -20.54
C ILE A 124 2.67 -1.45 -21.65
N ILE A 125 1.75 -2.34 -21.27
CA ILE A 125 0.81 -2.99 -22.20
C ILE A 125 -0.60 -2.72 -21.67
N CYS A 126 -1.34 -1.86 -22.36
CA CYS A 126 -2.74 -1.60 -22.06
C CYS A 126 -3.63 -2.55 -22.86
N ILE A 127 -4.63 -3.13 -22.19
CA ILE A 127 -5.59 -4.05 -22.80
C ILE A 127 -6.99 -3.50 -22.54
N ASP A 128 -7.68 -3.12 -23.60
CA ASP A 128 -9.10 -2.78 -23.54
C ASP A 128 -9.96 -4.05 -23.58
N ASP A 129 -10.69 -4.32 -22.50
CA ASP A 129 -11.55 -5.50 -22.33
C ASP A 129 -12.97 -5.24 -22.86
N GLY A 130 -13.07 -4.65 -24.05
CA GLY A 130 -14.34 -4.37 -24.72
C GLY A 130 -15.12 -3.20 -24.13
N SER A 131 -14.43 -2.11 -23.77
CA SER A 131 -15.08 -0.90 -23.24
C SER A 131 -16.10 -0.31 -24.23
N THR A 132 -17.12 0.33 -23.67
CA THR A 132 -18.16 1.04 -24.44
C THR A 132 -18.05 2.55 -24.35
N ASP A 133 -17.10 3.06 -23.56
CA ASP A 133 -16.79 4.48 -23.39
C ASP A 133 -15.51 4.88 -24.18
N ASP A 134 -14.92 6.02 -23.80
CA ASP A 134 -13.71 6.57 -24.44
C ASP A 134 -12.40 5.96 -23.93
N THR A 135 -12.42 4.86 -23.17
CA THR A 135 -11.22 4.16 -22.63
C THR A 135 -10.15 3.92 -23.68
N PHE A 136 -10.52 3.30 -24.81
CA PHE A 136 -9.57 2.99 -25.87
C PHE A 136 -8.96 4.25 -26.49
N ALA A 137 -9.74 5.32 -26.64
CA ALA A 137 -9.25 6.58 -27.19
C ALA A 137 -8.16 7.19 -26.31
N HIS A 138 -8.30 7.10 -24.99
CA HIS A 138 -7.27 7.57 -24.04
C HIS A 138 -6.01 6.70 -24.01
N MET A 139 -6.08 5.44 -24.45
CA MET A 139 -4.90 4.56 -24.55
C MET A 139 -4.02 4.84 -25.78
N GLN A 140 -4.54 5.55 -26.78
CA GLN A 140 -3.83 5.84 -28.05
C GLN A 140 -3.07 7.16 -28.06
N LEU A 141 -3.21 7.96 -26.99
CA LEU A 141 -2.54 9.26 -26.81
C LEU A 141 -1.12 9.07 -26.26
#